data_AF-A0A937DEB2-F1
#
_entry.id   AF-A0A937DEB2-F1
#
_cell.length_a   1.000
_cell.length_b   1.000
_cell.length_c   1.000
_cell.angle_alpha   90.00
_cell.angle_beta   90.00
_cell.angle_gamma   90.00
#
_symmetry.space_group_name_H-M   'P 1'
#
loop_
_entity.id
_entity.type
_entity.pdbx_description
1 polymer ?
#
loop_
_entity_poly.entity_id
_entity_poly.type
_entity_poly.pdbx_seq_one_letter_code
_entity_poly.pdbx_strand_id
1 'polypeptide(L)'
;MQTASSSTARHEGLDRLKAGLTLLVIFHHTSITYGGAGGWFYREVGQGDTPSSILLTFFCAVNQAYFMGLFFLIAGYFTPRALQEKRPAQFLRDKFVRLGIPLLVFGWLLGPMTIALVQSVQRELPLTDVLLSLWRRAVFEQGPLWFAKALLVMALVSLLVHRLLGWPREGSRPFPSNGQLLAAALVCGAVAFALRLVWPVGREFWGLQLGYFASYVILYIAGGLAAQRGWLQQLSQPAPEAQVRRWRRIAWITLPLLAPLALLKDASPLFQGNPMGGWNVPALMYAFWEPFVAWGVILLLLARAQRPVASSPLWQKLSRRAYAMYVIHPLPVVAIALATRMVPAPALVKFAVVGSLSCIACYLIAGALLRLPGVRRVL
;
A
#
# COMPACT_ATOMS: atom_id res chain seq x y z
N MET A 1 -32.99 13.44 7.22
CA MET A 1 -31.97 13.48 8.31
C MET A 1 -31.19 12.15 8.48
N GLN A 2 -31.74 10.97 8.15
CA GLN A 2 -31.04 9.66 8.21
C GLN A 2 -30.01 9.38 7.09
N THR A 3 -30.05 10.09 5.96
CA THR A 3 -29.10 9.89 4.85
C THR A 3 -27.76 10.60 5.05
N ALA A 4 -27.73 11.71 5.78
CA ALA A 4 -26.51 12.45 6.09
C ALA A 4 -25.63 11.70 7.09
N SER A 5 -26.20 11.16 8.17
CA SER A 5 -25.46 10.45 9.24
C SER A 5 -24.76 9.18 8.75
N SER A 6 -25.39 8.41 7.86
CA SER A 6 -24.81 7.20 7.27
C SER A 6 -23.66 7.51 6.29
N SER A 7 -23.72 8.65 5.60
CA SER A 7 -22.64 9.08 4.71
C SER A 7 -21.39 9.51 5.50
N THR A 8 -21.58 10.29 6.58
CA THR A 8 -20.49 10.79 7.42
C THR A 8 -19.80 9.66 8.19
N ALA A 9 -20.57 8.72 8.75
CA ALA A 9 -20.03 7.55 9.44
C ALA A 9 -19.22 6.62 8.52
N ARG A 10 -19.61 6.48 7.24
CA ARG A 10 -18.89 5.67 6.24
C ARG A 10 -17.53 6.27 5.88
N HIS A 11 -17.45 7.59 5.75
CA HIS A 11 -16.18 8.26 5.52
C HIS A 11 -15.23 8.05 6.72
N GLU A 12 -15.76 8.13 7.94
CA GLU A 12 -14.97 7.89 9.15
C GLU A 12 -14.40 6.47 9.22
N GLY A 13 -15.19 5.45 8.85
CA GLY A 13 -14.72 4.06 8.80
C GLY A 13 -13.57 3.84 7.80
N LEU A 14 -13.69 4.38 6.59
CA LEU A 14 -12.62 4.32 5.58
C LEU A 14 -11.40 5.14 5.98
N ASP A 15 -11.60 6.26 6.68
CA ASP A 15 -10.51 7.10 7.19
C ASP A 15 -9.70 6.38 8.27
N ARG A 16 -10.38 5.71 9.22
CA ARG A 16 -9.73 4.85 10.22
C ARG A 16 -8.98 3.68 9.59
N LEU A 17 -9.58 3.05 8.58
CA LEU A 17 -8.94 1.97 7.82
C LEU A 17 -7.64 2.47 7.18
N LYS A 18 -7.67 3.60 6.45
CA LYS A 18 -6.46 4.20 5.87
C LYS A 18 -5.41 4.55 6.93
N ALA A 19 -5.83 5.06 8.10
CA ALA A 19 -4.93 5.36 9.21
C ALA A 19 -4.24 4.09 9.73
N GLY A 20 -4.98 3.01 9.96
CA GLY A 20 -4.42 1.73 10.36
C GLY A 20 -3.45 1.15 9.33
N LEU A 21 -3.82 1.20 8.04
CA LEU A 21 -2.95 0.78 6.94
C LEU A 21 -1.68 1.64 6.85
N THR A 22 -1.75 2.93 7.16
CA THR A 22 -0.58 3.80 7.20
C THR A 22 0.42 3.38 8.27
N LEU A 23 -0.06 3.04 9.48
CA LEU A 23 0.81 2.48 10.52
C LEU A 23 1.43 1.16 10.05
N LEU A 24 0.64 0.32 9.37
CA LEU A 24 1.14 -0.94 8.80
C LEU A 24 2.21 -0.71 7.72
N VAL A 25 2.13 0.35 6.91
CA VAL A 25 3.19 0.73 5.95
C VAL A 25 4.50 1.02 6.67
N ILE A 26 4.45 1.72 7.81
CA ILE A 26 5.65 2.00 8.61
C ILE A 26 6.26 0.70 9.12
N PHE A 27 5.44 -0.22 9.65
CA PHE A 27 5.92 -1.55 10.05
C PHE A 27 6.43 -2.37 8.85
N HIS A 28 5.76 -2.33 7.70
CA HIS A 28 6.21 -3.03 6.49
C HIS A 28 7.63 -2.61 6.12
N HIS A 29 7.90 -1.33 6.02
CA HIS A 29 9.24 -0.85 5.70
C HIS A 29 10.26 -1.08 6.83
N THR A 30 9.83 -0.98 8.09
CA THR A 30 10.67 -1.35 9.24
C THR A 30 11.07 -2.84 9.18
N SER A 31 10.17 -3.73 8.75
CA SER A 31 10.50 -5.16 8.62
C SER A 31 11.58 -5.42 7.58
N ILE A 32 11.61 -4.65 6.49
CA ILE A 32 12.67 -4.74 5.46
C ILE A 32 14.03 -4.32 6.04
N THR A 33 14.08 -3.33 6.94
CA THR A 33 15.31 -2.95 7.65
C THR A 33 15.91 -4.12 8.45
N TYR A 34 15.06 -5.02 8.96
CA TYR A 34 15.43 -6.09 9.90
C TYR A 34 15.34 -7.51 9.32
N GLY A 35 15.39 -7.65 7.99
CA GLY A 35 15.48 -8.96 7.32
C GLY A 35 14.26 -9.37 6.50
N GLY A 36 13.23 -8.53 6.41
CA GLY A 36 12.12 -8.74 5.48
C GLY A 36 12.49 -8.50 4.02
N ALA A 37 11.75 -9.10 3.10
CA ALA A 37 11.95 -8.91 1.66
C ALA A 37 11.36 -7.58 1.15
N GLY A 38 12.13 -6.86 0.30
CA GLY A 38 11.66 -5.67 -0.42
C GLY A 38 12.73 -4.58 -0.57
N GLY A 39 12.50 -3.61 -1.45
CA GLY A 39 13.40 -2.44 -1.61
C GLY A 39 13.25 -1.45 -0.45
N TRP A 40 14.38 -1.02 0.14
CA TRP A 40 14.37 -0.02 1.22
C TRP A 40 15.70 0.73 1.34
N PHE A 41 15.66 1.91 1.96
CA PHE A 41 16.79 2.83 2.08
C PHE A 41 17.94 2.29 2.95
N TYR A 42 17.62 1.57 4.02
CA TYR A 42 18.59 1.05 4.97
C TYR A 42 18.22 -0.37 5.39
N ARG A 43 19.16 -1.29 5.32
CA ARG A 43 19.01 -2.66 5.81
C ARG A 43 20.10 -2.92 6.84
N GLU A 44 19.69 -3.03 8.09
CA GLU A 44 20.59 -3.38 9.18
C GLU A 44 20.85 -4.88 9.20
N VAL A 45 19.80 -5.67 8.97
CA VAL A 45 19.87 -7.12 8.82
C VAL A 45 19.46 -7.47 7.40
N GLY A 46 20.33 -8.18 6.68
CA GLY A 46 20.03 -8.69 5.35
C GLY A 46 18.92 -9.74 5.36
N GLN A 47 18.21 -9.85 4.25
CA GLN A 47 17.29 -10.98 4.02
C GLN A 47 18.11 -12.28 3.96
N GLY A 48 17.64 -13.32 4.63
CA GLY A 48 18.23 -14.66 4.60
C GLY A 48 17.30 -15.74 5.16
N ASP A 49 17.87 -16.88 5.52
CA ASP A 49 17.11 -18.09 5.91
C ASP A 49 16.89 -18.22 7.43
N THR A 50 17.21 -17.18 8.21
CA THR A 50 16.92 -17.19 9.64
C THR A 50 15.42 -17.19 9.90
N PRO A 51 14.92 -17.82 10.99
CA PRO A 51 13.48 -17.84 11.28
C PRO A 51 12.85 -16.45 11.38
N SER A 52 13.57 -15.45 11.90
CA SER A 52 13.12 -14.07 11.96
C SER A 52 12.99 -13.43 10.57
N SER A 53 13.97 -13.65 9.69
CA SER A 53 13.94 -13.17 8.30
C SER A 53 12.81 -13.80 7.49
N ILE A 54 12.59 -15.11 7.63
CA ILE A 54 11.48 -15.83 6.98
C ILE A 54 10.13 -15.27 7.46
N LEU A 55 9.98 -15.07 8.78
CA LEU A 55 8.76 -14.50 9.35
C LEU A 55 8.49 -13.07 8.85
N LEU A 56 9.51 -12.21 8.84
CA LEU A 56 9.38 -10.83 8.34
C LEU A 56 9.15 -10.77 6.82
N THR A 57 9.73 -11.71 6.07
CA THR A 57 9.45 -11.87 4.64
C THR A 57 8.02 -12.31 4.39
N PHE A 58 7.51 -13.27 5.18
CA PHE A 58 6.11 -13.66 5.11
C PHE A 58 5.17 -12.50 5.49
N PHE A 59 5.51 -11.73 6.53
CA PHE A 59 4.81 -10.49 6.88
C PHE A 59 4.79 -9.50 5.71
N CYS A 60 5.93 -9.30 5.02
CA CYS A 60 6.00 -8.47 3.81
C CYS A 60 5.10 -9.00 2.68
N ALA A 61 5.13 -10.30 2.41
CA ALA A 61 4.34 -10.93 1.35
C ALA A 61 2.84 -10.81 1.60
N VAL A 62 2.38 -11.08 2.83
CA VAL A 62 0.97 -10.91 3.23
C VAL A 62 0.55 -9.45 3.10
N ASN A 63 1.38 -8.52 3.56
CA ASN A 63 1.11 -7.10 3.39
C ASN A 63 0.97 -6.74 1.90
N GLN A 64 1.95 -7.09 1.06
CA GLN A 64 1.94 -6.79 -0.36
C GLN A 64 0.72 -7.36 -1.10
N ALA A 65 0.19 -8.51 -0.67
CA ALA A 65 -0.97 -9.11 -1.29
C ALA A 65 -2.20 -8.18 -1.29
N TYR A 66 -2.42 -7.39 -0.23
CA TYR A 66 -3.68 -6.67 -0.07
C TYR A 66 -3.56 -5.15 0.17
N PHE A 67 -2.59 -4.64 0.93
CA PHE A 67 -2.73 -3.27 1.46
C PHE A 67 -2.58 -2.20 0.38
N MET A 68 -1.61 -2.35 -0.55
CA MET A 68 -1.46 -1.41 -1.66
C MET A 68 -2.68 -1.47 -2.58
N GLY A 69 -3.13 -2.68 -2.92
CA GLY A 69 -4.35 -2.88 -3.68
C GLY A 69 -5.58 -2.25 -3.02
N LEU A 70 -5.70 -2.34 -1.69
CA LEU A 70 -6.77 -1.71 -0.92
C LEU A 70 -6.69 -0.18 -0.98
N PHE A 71 -5.50 0.42 -0.91
CA PHE A 71 -5.34 1.86 -1.13
C PHE A 71 -5.77 2.26 -2.54
N PHE A 72 -5.43 1.48 -3.57
CA PHE A 72 -5.91 1.70 -4.94
C PHE A 72 -7.44 1.56 -5.05
N LEU A 73 -8.06 0.57 -4.39
CA LEU A 73 -9.51 0.43 -4.32
C LEU A 73 -10.16 1.66 -3.70
N ILE A 74 -9.64 2.13 -2.57
CA ILE A 74 -10.19 3.31 -1.88
C ILE A 74 -10.01 4.56 -2.76
N ALA A 75 -8.87 4.72 -3.43
CA ALA A 75 -8.65 5.83 -4.36
C ALA A 75 -9.61 5.76 -5.57
N GLY A 76 -9.83 4.57 -6.11
CA GLY A 76 -10.79 4.30 -7.17
C GLY A 76 -12.22 4.62 -6.72
N TYR A 77 -12.59 4.29 -5.48
CA TYR A 77 -13.91 4.57 -4.91
C TYR A 77 -14.25 6.07 -4.89
N PHE A 78 -13.28 6.94 -4.59
CA PHE A 78 -13.52 8.39 -4.56
C PHE A 78 -13.41 9.07 -5.93
N THR A 79 -12.91 8.38 -6.96
CA THR A 79 -12.64 8.98 -8.27
C THR A 79 -13.90 9.33 -9.07
N PRO A 80 -14.93 8.47 -9.19
CA PRO A 80 -16.12 8.77 -9.99
C PRO A 80 -16.81 10.06 -9.57
N ARG A 81 -17.08 10.19 -8.26
CA ARG A 81 -17.72 11.37 -7.69
C ARG A 81 -16.89 12.63 -7.92
N ALA A 82 -15.57 12.54 -7.74
CA ALA A 82 -14.67 13.66 -8.00
C ALA A 82 -14.64 14.09 -9.48
N LEU A 83 -14.84 13.16 -10.43
CA LEU A 83 -14.94 13.46 -11.85
C LEU A 83 -16.29 14.09 -12.21
N GLN A 84 -17.38 13.66 -11.58
CA GLN A 84 -18.73 14.20 -11.81
C GLN A 84 -18.92 15.60 -11.21
N GLU A 85 -18.35 15.85 -10.03
CA GLU A 85 -18.53 17.12 -9.31
C GLU A 85 -17.57 18.23 -9.76
N LYS A 86 -16.51 17.92 -10.51
CA LYS A 86 -15.44 18.88 -10.83
C LYS A 86 -15.20 19.02 -12.32
N ARG A 87 -14.87 20.25 -12.74
CA ARG A 87 -14.36 20.49 -14.10
C ARG A 87 -13.02 19.75 -14.27
N PRO A 88 -12.70 19.23 -15.46
CA PRO A 88 -11.47 18.47 -15.70
C PRO A 88 -10.17 19.15 -15.24
N ALA A 89 -10.02 20.45 -15.50
CA ALA A 89 -8.85 21.22 -15.05
C ALA A 89 -8.76 21.28 -13.51
N GLN A 90 -9.89 21.44 -12.82
CA GLN A 90 -9.95 21.45 -11.37
C GLN A 90 -9.64 20.07 -10.77
N PHE A 91 -10.17 19.00 -11.38
CA PHE A 91 -9.85 17.63 -10.98
C PHE A 91 -8.34 17.35 -11.05
N LEU A 92 -7.69 17.69 -12.17
CA LEU A 92 -6.25 17.50 -12.35
C LEU A 92 -5.43 18.36 -11.40
N ARG A 93 -5.81 19.64 -11.22
CA ARG A 93 -5.16 20.53 -10.25
C ARG A 93 -5.22 19.96 -8.84
N ASP A 94 -6.38 19.50 -8.40
CA ASP A 94 -6.55 18.95 -7.05
C ASP A 94 -5.70 17.69 -6.84
N LYS A 95 -5.63 16.82 -7.86
CA LYS A 95 -4.77 15.61 -7.81
C LYS A 95 -3.29 15.98 -7.80
N PHE A 96 -2.86 16.92 -8.65
CA PHE A 96 -1.47 17.37 -8.70
C PHE A 96 -1.05 18.05 -7.39
N VAL A 97 -1.89 18.91 -6.83
CA VAL A 97 -1.60 19.56 -5.54
C VAL A 97 -1.48 18.52 -4.44
N ARG A 98 -2.40 17.55 -4.36
CA ARG A 98 -2.40 16.56 -3.28
C ARG A 98 -1.40 15.41 -3.43
N LEU A 99 -1.00 15.06 -4.66
CA LEU A 99 -0.13 13.90 -4.92
C LEU A 99 1.19 14.29 -5.58
N GLY A 100 1.15 15.22 -6.54
CA GLY A 100 2.32 15.69 -7.29
C GLY A 100 3.27 16.54 -6.45
N ILE A 101 2.74 17.51 -5.70
CA ILE A 101 3.59 18.34 -4.80
C ILE A 101 4.28 17.46 -3.74
N PRO A 102 3.59 16.59 -2.98
CA PRO A 102 4.28 15.69 -2.06
C PRO A 102 5.28 14.76 -2.72
N LEU A 103 4.99 14.24 -3.91
CA LEU A 103 5.93 13.42 -4.68
C LEU A 103 7.20 14.19 -5.05
N LEU A 104 7.09 15.45 -5.50
CA LEU A 104 8.24 16.29 -5.85
C LEU A 104 9.06 16.68 -4.62
N VAL A 105 8.39 17.09 -3.54
CA VAL A 105 9.05 17.40 -2.27
C VAL A 105 9.74 16.15 -1.72
N PHE A 106 9.09 15.00 -1.75
CA PHE A 106 9.73 13.76 -1.35
C PHE A 106 10.94 13.45 -2.23
N GLY A 107 10.75 13.44 -3.55
CA GLY A 107 11.76 13.02 -4.52
C GLY A 107 13.03 13.87 -4.52
N TRP A 108 12.90 15.18 -4.29
CA TRP A 108 14.03 16.10 -4.29
C TRP A 108 14.61 16.40 -2.91
N LEU A 109 13.81 16.29 -1.84
CA LEU A 109 14.23 16.67 -0.49
C LEU A 109 14.30 15.46 0.44
N LEU A 110 13.17 14.80 0.70
CA LEU A 110 13.12 13.76 1.74
C LEU A 110 13.84 12.46 1.34
N GLY A 111 13.71 12.03 0.09
CA GLY A 111 14.42 10.88 -0.48
C GLY A 111 15.94 11.07 -0.42
N PRO A 112 16.50 12.12 -1.05
CA PRO A 112 17.93 12.43 -0.96
C PRO A 112 18.43 12.63 0.48
N MET A 113 17.66 13.28 1.36
CA MET A 113 18.00 13.38 2.79
C MET A 113 18.10 11.99 3.45
N THR A 114 17.17 11.09 3.14
CA THR A 114 17.16 9.73 3.70
C THR A 114 18.35 8.92 3.19
N ILE A 115 18.69 9.04 1.90
CA ILE A 115 19.91 8.44 1.33
C ILE A 115 21.16 9.03 1.99
N ALA A 116 21.20 10.36 2.17
CA ALA A 116 22.34 11.07 2.74
C ALA A 116 22.61 10.63 4.18
N LEU A 117 21.57 10.44 5.01
CA LEU A 117 21.72 9.90 6.37
C LEU A 117 22.42 8.54 6.39
N VAL A 118 21.99 7.63 5.51
CA VAL A 118 22.57 6.29 5.42
C VAL A 118 24.02 6.35 4.95
N GLN A 119 24.28 7.06 3.84
CA GLN A 119 25.61 7.15 3.26
C GLN A 119 26.59 7.92 4.16
N SER A 120 26.14 8.96 4.86
CA SER A 120 26.95 9.71 5.82
C SER A 120 27.44 8.79 6.95
N VAL A 121 26.56 7.97 7.51
CA VAL A 121 26.92 7.01 8.56
C VAL A 121 27.82 5.90 8.03
N GLN A 122 27.52 5.33 6.86
CA GLN A 122 28.26 4.18 6.31
C GLN A 122 29.65 4.55 5.77
N ARG A 123 29.83 5.78 5.29
CA ARG A 123 31.09 6.26 4.70
C ARG A 123 31.85 7.21 5.61
N GLU A 124 31.32 7.48 6.80
CA GLU A 124 31.89 8.42 7.77
C GLU A 124 32.14 9.82 7.16
N LEU A 125 31.23 10.28 6.31
CA LEU A 125 31.29 11.58 5.64
C LEU A 125 30.31 12.58 6.29
N PRO A 126 30.59 13.89 6.29
CA PRO A 126 29.64 14.90 6.72
C PRO A 126 28.33 14.80 5.92
N LEU A 127 27.18 14.83 6.64
CA LEU A 127 25.85 14.73 6.04
C LEU A 127 25.64 15.79 4.95
N THR A 128 26.13 17.01 5.18
CA THR A 128 26.03 18.15 4.27
C THR A 128 26.70 17.85 2.93
N ASP A 129 27.88 17.23 2.95
CA ASP A 129 28.66 16.98 1.75
C ASP A 129 28.00 15.93 0.87
N VAL A 130 27.49 14.86 1.50
CA VAL A 130 26.73 13.82 0.82
C VAL A 130 25.44 14.39 0.22
N LEU A 131 24.68 15.16 0.99
CA LEU A 131 23.43 15.75 0.52
C LEU A 131 23.64 16.74 -0.63
N LEU A 132 24.63 17.62 -0.51
CA LEU A 132 25.01 18.56 -1.58
C LEU A 132 25.45 17.81 -2.84
N SER A 133 26.19 16.71 -2.70
CA SER A 133 26.56 15.85 -3.83
C SER A 133 25.33 15.24 -4.52
N LEU A 134 24.35 14.74 -3.76
CA LEU A 134 23.11 14.18 -4.32
C LEU A 134 22.30 15.25 -5.08
N TRP A 135 22.20 16.47 -4.53
CA TRP A 135 21.51 17.58 -5.19
C TRP A 135 22.24 18.10 -6.42
N ARG A 136 23.58 18.21 -6.39
CA ARG A 136 24.38 18.60 -7.57
C ARG A 136 24.21 17.61 -8.73
N ARG A 137 24.02 16.33 -8.43
CA ARG A 137 23.74 15.28 -9.43
C ARG A 137 22.26 15.18 -9.82
N ALA A 138 21.42 16.04 -9.26
CA ALA A 138 19.98 16.01 -9.46
C ALA A 138 19.39 14.60 -9.22
N VAL A 139 19.78 13.95 -8.11
CA VAL A 139 19.19 12.65 -7.72
C VAL A 139 17.74 12.85 -7.29
N PHE A 140 16.82 12.17 -7.97
CA PHE A 140 15.40 12.11 -7.64
C PHE A 140 15.02 10.72 -7.11
N GLU A 141 14.65 10.63 -5.83
CA GLU A 141 14.31 9.37 -5.17
C GLU A 141 12.85 9.35 -4.72
N GLN A 142 11.98 8.73 -5.51
CA GLN A 142 10.54 8.70 -5.22
C GLN A 142 10.16 7.80 -4.04
N GLY A 143 10.97 6.79 -3.70
CA GLY A 143 10.74 5.86 -2.60
C GLY A 143 9.29 5.36 -2.56
N PRO A 144 8.67 5.32 -1.37
CA PRO A 144 7.27 4.91 -1.20
C PRO A 144 6.24 5.76 -1.95
N LEU A 145 6.59 6.99 -2.37
CA LEU A 145 5.70 7.88 -3.12
C LEU A 145 5.48 7.45 -4.57
N TRP A 146 6.07 6.33 -5.00
CA TRP A 146 5.68 5.63 -6.22
C TRP A 146 4.16 5.42 -6.31
N PHE A 147 3.48 5.20 -5.17
CA PHE A 147 2.02 5.05 -5.14
C PHE A 147 1.30 6.35 -5.54
N ALA A 148 1.76 7.51 -5.05
CA ALA A 148 1.22 8.80 -5.45
C ALA A 148 1.42 9.06 -6.95
N LYS A 149 2.59 8.68 -7.49
CA LYS A 149 2.86 8.71 -8.95
C LYS A 149 1.89 7.81 -9.72
N ALA A 150 1.70 6.57 -9.29
CA ALA A 150 0.75 5.64 -9.91
C ALA A 150 -0.69 6.18 -9.88
N LEU A 151 -1.11 6.78 -8.77
CA LEU A 151 -2.43 7.42 -8.66
C LEU A 151 -2.60 8.63 -9.59
N LEU A 152 -1.55 9.42 -9.85
CA LEU A 152 -1.62 10.50 -10.83
C LEU A 152 -1.86 9.95 -12.24
N VAL A 153 -1.14 8.88 -12.62
CA VAL A 153 -1.35 8.19 -13.90
C VAL A 153 -2.77 7.62 -13.99
N MET A 154 -3.23 6.90 -12.95
CA MET A 154 -4.58 6.35 -12.93
C MET A 154 -5.66 7.43 -12.96
N ALA A 155 -5.44 8.60 -12.34
CA ALA A 155 -6.35 9.73 -12.40
C ALA A 155 -6.44 10.32 -13.81
N LEU A 156 -5.31 10.46 -14.52
CA LEU A 156 -5.28 10.90 -15.92
C LEU A 156 -6.05 9.92 -16.82
N VAL A 157 -5.77 8.61 -16.68
CA VAL A 157 -6.47 7.56 -17.42
C VAL A 157 -7.97 7.57 -17.10
N SER A 158 -8.35 7.72 -15.84
CA SER A 158 -9.77 7.79 -15.43
C SER A 158 -10.49 8.98 -16.05
N LEU A 159 -9.82 10.15 -16.11
CA LEU A 159 -10.37 11.34 -16.76
C LEU A 159 -10.54 11.13 -18.27
N LEU A 160 -9.53 10.52 -18.93
CA LEU A 160 -9.60 10.22 -20.36
C LEU A 160 -10.75 9.26 -20.67
N VAL A 161 -10.83 8.15 -19.93
CA VAL A 161 -11.93 7.17 -20.04
C VAL A 161 -13.27 7.85 -19.81
N HIS A 162 -13.39 8.69 -18.77
CA HIS A 162 -14.62 9.42 -18.50
C HIS A 162 -15.04 10.35 -19.64
N ARG A 163 -14.08 11.01 -20.31
CA ARG A 163 -14.38 11.88 -21.46
C ARG A 163 -14.76 11.13 -22.73
N LEU A 164 -14.13 9.98 -22.97
CA LEU A 164 -14.34 9.21 -24.20
C LEU A 164 -15.57 8.29 -24.13
N LEU A 165 -15.77 7.63 -22.98
CA LEU A 165 -16.77 6.57 -22.81
C LEU A 165 -17.90 6.98 -21.85
N GLY A 166 -17.79 8.14 -21.20
CA GLY A 166 -18.66 8.51 -20.09
C GLY A 166 -18.34 7.71 -18.82
N TRP A 167 -19.18 7.87 -17.80
CA TRP A 167 -19.15 7.01 -16.61
C TRP A 167 -20.50 6.28 -16.50
N PRO A 168 -20.54 5.00 -16.05
CA PRO A 168 -21.80 4.33 -15.77
C PRO A 168 -22.67 5.17 -14.84
N ARG A 169 -23.98 5.25 -15.11
CA ARG A 169 -24.92 5.96 -14.23
C ARG A 169 -24.92 5.33 -12.83
N GLU A 170 -25.08 6.18 -11.82
CA GLU A 170 -25.33 5.73 -10.45
C GLU A 170 -26.57 4.83 -10.43
N GLY A 171 -26.48 3.71 -9.73
CA GLY A 171 -27.58 2.77 -9.65
C GLY A 171 -27.25 1.59 -8.75
N SER A 172 -28.19 1.23 -7.87
CA SER A 172 -28.04 0.07 -7.01
C SER A 172 -27.99 -1.20 -7.87
N ARG A 173 -26.87 -1.90 -7.83
CA ARG A 173 -26.71 -3.23 -8.42
C ARG A 173 -26.37 -4.23 -7.33
N PRO A 174 -26.75 -5.50 -7.47
CA PRO A 174 -26.36 -6.52 -6.50
C PRO A 174 -24.85 -6.57 -6.34
N PHE A 175 -24.40 -6.85 -5.12
CA PHE A 175 -23.01 -7.12 -4.81
C PHE A 175 -22.50 -8.29 -5.68
N PRO A 176 -21.22 -8.30 -6.11
CA PRO A 176 -20.69 -9.35 -6.97
C PRO A 176 -20.88 -10.74 -6.35
N SER A 177 -21.33 -11.71 -7.17
CA SER A 177 -21.47 -13.09 -6.74
C SER A 177 -20.11 -13.73 -6.45
N ASN A 178 -20.08 -14.85 -5.72
CA ASN A 178 -18.82 -15.57 -5.49
C ASN A 178 -18.15 -16.04 -6.78
N GLY A 179 -18.94 -16.38 -7.81
CA GLY A 179 -18.40 -16.72 -9.14
C GLY A 179 -17.73 -15.53 -9.81
N GLN A 180 -18.31 -14.33 -9.71
CA GLN A 180 -17.70 -13.10 -10.24
C GLN A 180 -16.42 -12.73 -9.47
N LEU A 181 -16.43 -12.87 -8.15
CA LEU A 181 -15.24 -12.64 -7.32
C LEU A 181 -14.13 -13.67 -7.63
N LEU A 182 -14.49 -14.92 -7.88
CA LEU A 182 -13.56 -15.98 -8.28
C LEU A 182 -12.97 -15.71 -9.66
N ALA A 183 -13.81 -15.37 -10.64
CA ALA A 183 -13.34 -15.00 -11.98
C ALA A 183 -12.38 -13.81 -11.93
N ALA A 184 -12.70 -12.77 -11.14
CA ALA A 184 -11.83 -11.62 -10.95
C ALA A 184 -10.48 -12.01 -10.30
N ALA A 185 -10.48 -12.90 -9.30
CA ALA A 185 -9.26 -13.39 -8.66
C ALA A 185 -8.39 -14.22 -9.64
N LEU A 186 -9.01 -15.08 -10.44
CA LEU A 186 -8.31 -15.89 -11.45
C LEU A 186 -7.71 -15.02 -12.55
N VAL A 187 -8.46 -14.05 -13.07
CA VAL A 187 -7.96 -13.07 -14.05
C VAL A 187 -6.82 -12.25 -13.45
N CYS A 188 -6.96 -11.79 -12.20
CA CYS A 188 -5.90 -11.06 -11.51
C CYS A 188 -4.61 -11.90 -11.41
N GLY A 189 -4.71 -13.16 -11.01
CA GLY A 189 -3.57 -14.07 -10.89
C GLY A 189 -2.92 -14.38 -12.24
N ALA A 190 -3.72 -14.63 -13.28
CA ALA A 190 -3.22 -14.88 -14.63
C ALA A 190 -2.49 -13.66 -15.21
N VAL A 191 -3.06 -12.45 -15.07
CA VAL A 191 -2.43 -11.21 -15.53
C VAL A 191 -1.18 -10.90 -14.68
N ALA A 192 -1.21 -11.13 -13.37
CA ALA A 192 -0.04 -10.97 -12.51
C ALA A 192 1.11 -11.91 -12.93
N PHE A 193 0.80 -13.18 -13.21
CA PHE A 193 1.77 -14.14 -13.71
C PHE A 193 2.37 -13.68 -15.03
N ALA A 194 1.53 -13.31 -16.02
CA ALA A 194 1.99 -12.81 -17.31
C ALA A 194 2.88 -11.57 -17.20
N LEU A 195 2.50 -10.60 -16.34
CA LEU A 195 3.31 -9.42 -16.08
C LEU A 195 4.67 -9.79 -15.47
N ARG A 196 4.72 -10.79 -14.58
CA ARG A 196 5.97 -11.24 -13.91
C ARG A 196 6.90 -12.06 -14.79
N LEU A 197 6.42 -12.55 -15.93
CA LEU A 197 7.31 -13.10 -16.96
C LEU A 197 8.21 -12.02 -17.56
N VAL A 198 7.72 -10.78 -17.66
CA VAL A 198 8.44 -9.63 -18.24
C VAL A 198 9.08 -8.76 -17.15
N TRP A 199 8.32 -8.47 -16.10
CA TRP A 199 8.72 -7.69 -14.93
C TRP A 199 8.59 -8.53 -13.65
N PRO A 200 9.56 -9.42 -13.38
CA PRO A 200 9.63 -10.13 -12.12
C PRO A 200 9.52 -9.19 -10.92
N VAL A 201 8.99 -9.67 -9.80
CA VAL A 201 8.91 -8.90 -8.56
C VAL A 201 10.30 -8.43 -8.14
N GLY A 202 10.39 -7.17 -7.73
CA GLY A 202 11.66 -6.48 -7.48
C GLY A 202 12.24 -5.74 -8.69
N ARG A 203 11.78 -6.04 -9.93
CA ARG A 203 12.16 -5.27 -11.12
C ARG A 203 11.28 -4.03 -11.24
N GLU A 204 11.93 -2.88 -11.31
CA GLU A 204 11.26 -1.59 -11.48
C GLU A 204 11.35 -1.10 -12.92
N PHE A 205 10.24 -0.55 -13.41
CA PHE A 205 10.18 0.23 -14.64
C PHE A 205 9.73 1.64 -14.28
N TRP A 206 10.62 2.62 -14.45
CA TRP A 206 10.37 4.02 -14.04
C TRP A 206 9.97 4.12 -12.54
N GLY A 207 10.61 3.32 -11.69
CA GLY A 207 10.34 3.24 -10.25
C GLY A 207 9.00 2.58 -9.88
N LEU A 208 8.33 1.92 -10.83
CA LEU A 208 7.10 1.18 -10.60
C LEU A 208 7.36 -0.32 -10.77
N GLN A 209 6.94 -1.13 -9.80
CA GLN A 209 6.99 -2.59 -9.92
C GLN A 209 5.76 -3.10 -10.67
N LEU A 210 5.85 -3.13 -11.99
CA LEU A 210 4.73 -3.50 -12.87
C LEU A 210 4.20 -4.92 -12.62
N GLY A 211 5.01 -5.82 -12.05
CA GLY A 211 4.59 -7.17 -11.64
C GLY A 211 3.44 -7.21 -10.61
N TYR A 212 3.11 -6.09 -9.96
CA TYR A 212 1.94 -5.97 -9.06
C TYR A 212 0.74 -5.22 -9.67
N PHE A 213 0.88 -4.65 -10.87
CA PHE A 213 -0.15 -3.74 -11.41
C PHE A 213 -1.46 -4.43 -11.80
N ALA A 214 -1.47 -5.76 -11.97
CA ALA A 214 -2.69 -6.53 -12.16
C ALA A 214 -3.70 -6.28 -11.02
N SER A 215 -3.26 -6.47 -9.78
CA SER A 215 -4.13 -6.27 -8.61
C SER A 215 -4.48 -4.80 -8.43
N TYR A 216 -3.51 -3.89 -8.62
CA TYR A 216 -3.71 -2.45 -8.44
C TYR A 216 -4.76 -1.89 -9.40
N VAL A 217 -4.71 -2.24 -10.67
CA VAL A 217 -5.66 -1.78 -11.70
C VAL A 217 -7.04 -2.39 -11.45
N ILE A 218 -7.13 -3.71 -11.22
CA ILE A 218 -8.42 -4.38 -10.97
C ILE A 218 -9.09 -3.81 -9.72
N LEU A 219 -8.34 -3.61 -8.63
CA LEU A 219 -8.87 -3.08 -7.39
C LEU A 219 -9.28 -1.61 -7.51
N TYR A 220 -8.52 -0.79 -8.24
CA TYR A 220 -8.90 0.59 -8.55
C TYR A 220 -10.23 0.66 -9.31
N ILE A 221 -10.39 -0.17 -10.36
CA ILE A 221 -11.64 -0.27 -11.12
C ILE A 221 -12.78 -0.77 -10.22
N ALA A 222 -12.53 -1.80 -9.41
CA ALA A 222 -13.51 -2.34 -8.46
C ALA A 222 -13.97 -1.27 -7.46
N GLY A 223 -13.06 -0.39 -7.01
CA GLY A 223 -13.40 0.77 -6.20
C GLY A 223 -14.36 1.72 -6.91
N GLY A 224 -14.07 2.10 -8.15
CA GLY A 224 -14.94 2.97 -8.94
C GLY A 224 -16.33 2.36 -9.18
N LEU A 225 -16.39 1.05 -9.45
CA LEU A 225 -17.66 0.31 -9.55
C LEU A 225 -18.40 0.26 -8.21
N ALA A 226 -17.68 0.05 -7.11
CA ALA A 226 -18.27 0.02 -5.78
C ALA A 226 -18.91 1.34 -5.38
N ALA A 227 -18.33 2.46 -5.82
CA ALA A 227 -18.89 3.80 -5.60
C ALA A 227 -20.21 4.00 -6.35
N GLN A 228 -20.25 3.67 -7.64
CA GLN A 228 -21.44 3.85 -8.47
C GLN A 228 -22.58 2.89 -8.12
N ARG A 229 -22.24 1.68 -7.67
CA ARG A 229 -23.20 0.60 -7.42
C ARG A 229 -23.64 0.49 -5.96
N GLY A 230 -23.06 1.31 -5.09
CA GLY A 230 -23.33 1.27 -3.65
C GLY A 230 -22.87 -0.03 -2.99
N TRP A 231 -21.83 -0.69 -3.49
CA TRP A 231 -21.42 -2.01 -2.99
C TRP A 231 -20.88 -1.98 -1.56
N LEU A 232 -20.20 -0.90 -1.16
CA LEU A 232 -19.72 -0.79 0.22
C LEU A 232 -20.90 -0.78 1.21
N GLN A 233 -21.98 -0.09 0.87
CA GLN A 233 -23.19 0.00 1.67
C GLN A 233 -23.89 -1.35 1.82
N GLN A 234 -23.72 -2.23 0.83
CA GLN A 234 -24.30 -3.57 0.85
C GLN A 234 -23.50 -4.55 1.72
N LEU A 235 -22.22 -4.29 2.03
CA LEU A 235 -21.38 -5.21 2.81
C LEU A 235 -21.92 -5.49 4.23
N SER A 236 -22.76 -4.61 4.77
CA SER A 236 -23.43 -4.79 6.06
C SER A 236 -24.70 -5.66 5.97
N GLN A 237 -25.16 -6.03 4.78
CA GLN A 237 -26.34 -6.87 4.57
C GLN A 237 -26.02 -8.36 4.74
N PRO A 238 -27.00 -9.21 5.14
CA PRO A 238 -26.74 -10.62 5.48
C PRO A 238 -26.09 -11.46 4.37
N ALA A 239 -26.53 -11.28 3.12
CA ALA A 239 -26.02 -12.04 1.99
C ALA A 239 -24.54 -11.69 1.65
N PRO A 240 -24.17 -10.40 1.47
CA PRO A 240 -22.77 -9.99 1.38
C PRO A 240 -21.93 -10.40 2.59
N GLU A 241 -22.47 -10.38 3.81
CA GLU A 241 -21.72 -10.82 4.99
C GLU A 241 -21.36 -12.31 4.93
N ALA A 242 -22.25 -13.16 4.40
CA ALA A 242 -21.96 -14.56 4.15
C ALA A 242 -20.84 -14.74 3.11
N GLN A 243 -20.79 -13.88 2.08
CA GLN A 243 -19.70 -13.86 1.10
C GLN A 243 -18.38 -13.41 1.73
N VAL A 244 -18.40 -12.37 2.56
CA VAL A 244 -17.22 -11.92 3.33
C VAL A 244 -16.69 -13.07 4.19
N ARG A 245 -17.56 -13.81 4.90
CA ARG A 245 -17.14 -14.98 5.70
C ARG A 245 -16.50 -16.08 4.84
N ARG A 246 -17.06 -16.34 3.65
CA ARG A 246 -16.53 -17.33 2.71
C ARG A 246 -15.14 -16.94 2.20
N TRP A 247 -15.00 -15.73 1.67
CA TRP A 247 -13.72 -15.23 1.15
C TRP A 247 -12.67 -15.07 2.24
N ARG A 248 -13.07 -14.70 3.46
CA ARG A 248 -12.19 -14.74 4.62
C ARG A 248 -11.66 -16.16 4.87
N ARG A 249 -12.51 -17.19 4.85
CA ARG A 249 -12.06 -18.58 5.00
C ARG A 249 -11.11 -19.00 3.89
N ILE A 250 -11.42 -18.64 2.63
CA ILE A 250 -10.51 -18.88 1.49
C ILE A 250 -9.15 -18.25 1.78
N ALA A 251 -9.10 -16.96 2.13
CA ALA A 251 -7.85 -16.29 2.45
C ALA A 251 -7.07 -16.97 3.60
N TRP A 252 -7.74 -17.41 4.67
CA TRP A 252 -7.09 -18.15 5.77
C TRP A 252 -6.50 -19.49 5.34
N ILE A 253 -7.20 -20.22 4.46
CA ILE A 253 -6.71 -21.49 3.91
C ILE A 253 -5.56 -21.25 2.93
N THR A 254 -5.64 -20.19 2.12
CA THR A 254 -4.61 -19.83 1.14
C THR A 254 -3.35 -19.28 1.79
N LEU A 255 -3.47 -18.53 2.89
CA LEU A 255 -2.35 -17.87 3.57
C LEU A 255 -1.14 -18.80 3.83
N PRO A 256 -1.28 -19.99 4.45
CA PRO A 256 -0.16 -20.89 4.71
C PRO A 256 0.41 -21.56 3.45
N LEU A 257 -0.23 -21.45 2.28
CA LEU A 257 0.21 -22.13 1.05
C LEU A 257 1.51 -21.57 0.44
N LEU A 258 2.06 -20.47 0.97
CA LEU A 258 3.44 -20.07 0.66
C LEU A 258 4.48 -20.88 1.44
N ALA A 259 4.13 -21.49 2.58
CA ALA A 259 5.08 -22.27 3.36
C ALA A 259 5.63 -23.49 2.58
N PRO A 260 4.81 -24.26 1.82
CA PRO A 260 5.31 -25.29 0.92
C PRO A 260 6.35 -24.81 -0.09
N LEU A 261 6.24 -23.58 -0.61
CA LEU A 261 7.25 -23.03 -1.54
C LEU A 261 8.63 -22.90 -0.88
N ALA A 262 8.66 -22.60 0.42
CA ALA A 262 9.90 -22.53 1.18
C ALA A 262 10.39 -23.91 1.64
N LEU A 263 9.47 -24.78 2.08
CA LEU A 263 9.80 -26.08 2.70
C LEU A 263 10.11 -27.19 1.69
N LEU A 264 9.52 -27.16 0.50
CA LEU A 264 9.64 -28.23 -0.49
C LEU A 264 10.60 -27.88 -1.63
N LYS A 265 11.22 -26.69 -1.60
CA LYS A 265 12.15 -26.22 -2.63
C LYS A 265 13.29 -27.21 -2.89
N ASP A 266 13.86 -27.76 -1.82
CA ASP A 266 14.98 -28.72 -1.92
C ASP A 266 14.49 -30.17 -2.10
N ALA A 267 13.23 -30.45 -1.77
CA ALA A 267 12.66 -31.79 -1.79
C ALA A 267 12.09 -32.20 -3.17
N SER A 268 11.75 -31.26 -4.05
CA SER A 268 11.18 -31.58 -5.36
C SER A 268 11.57 -30.56 -6.44
N PRO A 269 12.00 -31.00 -7.64
CA PRO A 269 12.25 -30.13 -8.78
C PRO A 269 11.06 -29.26 -9.16
N LEU A 270 9.83 -29.69 -8.85
CA LEU A 270 8.61 -28.94 -9.15
C LEU A 270 8.57 -27.60 -8.39
N PHE A 271 9.07 -27.56 -7.16
CA PHE A 271 9.12 -26.35 -6.32
C PHE A 271 10.45 -25.60 -6.44
N GLN A 272 11.36 -26.07 -7.29
CA GLN A 272 12.57 -25.33 -7.65
C GLN A 272 12.20 -24.24 -8.66
N GLY A 273 12.61 -23.01 -8.37
CA GLY A 273 12.33 -21.87 -9.24
C GLY A 273 12.32 -20.56 -8.48
N ASN A 274 12.33 -19.46 -9.24
CA ASN A 274 12.23 -18.13 -8.66
C ASN A 274 10.76 -17.76 -8.48
N PRO A 275 10.24 -17.61 -7.24
CA PRO A 275 8.84 -17.21 -7.03
C PRO A 275 8.55 -15.79 -7.51
N MET A 276 9.57 -14.96 -7.75
CA MET A 276 9.40 -13.58 -8.21
C MET A 276 9.02 -13.48 -9.69
N GLY A 277 9.24 -14.53 -10.50
CA GLY A 277 8.88 -14.56 -11.91
C GLY A 277 9.46 -15.75 -12.69
N GLY A 278 9.10 -15.83 -13.97
CA GLY A 278 9.53 -16.90 -14.88
C GLY A 278 8.52 -18.06 -15.01
N TRP A 279 8.79 -18.95 -15.97
CA TRP A 279 7.96 -20.11 -16.28
C TRP A 279 8.23 -21.26 -15.31
N ASN A 280 7.82 -21.09 -14.05
CA ASN A 280 7.99 -22.10 -13.00
C ASN A 280 6.77 -22.11 -12.04
N VAL A 281 6.59 -23.22 -11.33
CA VAL A 281 5.46 -23.41 -10.41
C VAL A 281 5.48 -22.42 -9.24
N PRO A 282 6.63 -22.10 -8.59
CA PRO A 282 6.65 -21.07 -7.54
C PRO A 282 6.11 -19.71 -7.99
N ALA A 283 6.48 -19.24 -9.18
CA ALA A 283 5.99 -17.97 -9.73
C ALA A 283 4.48 -18.01 -10.01
N LEU A 284 3.99 -19.11 -10.58
CA LEU A 284 2.56 -19.33 -10.80
C LEU A 284 1.79 -19.35 -9.48
N MET A 285 2.25 -20.14 -8.51
CA MET A 285 1.64 -20.24 -7.19
C MET A 285 1.59 -18.88 -6.49
N TYR A 286 2.69 -18.11 -6.49
CA TYR A 286 2.71 -16.80 -5.87
C TYR A 286 1.73 -15.82 -6.53
N ALA A 287 1.69 -15.80 -7.87
CA ALA A 287 0.78 -14.93 -8.63
C ALA A 287 -0.71 -15.20 -8.34
N PHE A 288 -1.10 -16.46 -8.17
CA PHE A 288 -2.48 -16.80 -7.80
C PHE A 288 -2.74 -16.69 -6.30
N TRP A 289 -1.74 -16.96 -5.45
CA TRP A 289 -1.86 -16.84 -3.99
C TRP A 289 -2.31 -15.44 -3.56
N GLU A 290 -1.74 -14.39 -4.15
CA GLU A 290 -2.04 -13.01 -3.77
C GLU A 290 -3.51 -12.62 -3.89
N PRO A 291 -4.20 -12.72 -5.04
CA PRO A 291 -5.59 -12.30 -5.14
C PRO A 291 -6.53 -13.08 -4.21
N PHE A 292 -6.27 -14.36 -3.95
CA PHE A 292 -7.07 -15.17 -3.02
C PHE A 292 -6.92 -14.72 -1.57
N VAL A 293 -5.70 -14.36 -1.14
CA VAL A 293 -5.48 -13.73 0.16
C VAL A 293 -6.07 -12.33 0.19
N ALA A 294 -5.80 -11.54 -0.85
CA ALA A 294 -6.20 -10.13 -0.95
C ALA A 294 -7.72 -9.95 -0.85
N TRP A 295 -8.51 -10.71 -1.62
CA TRP A 295 -9.96 -10.57 -1.62
C TRP A 295 -10.55 -10.81 -0.25
N GLY A 296 -10.15 -11.89 0.43
CA GLY A 296 -10.66 -12.20 1.76
C GLY A 296 -10.31 -11.14 2.80
N VAL A 297 -9.06 -10.66 2.79
CA VAL A 297 -8.61 -9.61 3.72
C VAL A 297 -9.29 -8.27 3.40
N ILE A 298 -9.34 -7.86 2.13
CA ILE A 298 -9.98 -6.61 1.69
C ILE A 298 -11.46 -6.59 2.05
N LEU A 299 -12.19 -7.66 1.71
CA LEU A 299 -13.62 -7.75 2.01
C LEU A 299 -13.88 -7.70 3.53
N LEU A 300 -13.05 -8.38 4.32
CA LEU A 300 -13.14 -8.35 5.78
C LEU A 300 -12.89 -6.94 6.34
N LEU A 301 -11.85 -6.25 5.87
CA LEU A 301 -11.49 -4.91 6.32
C LEU A 301 -12.54 -3.88 5.91
N LEU A 302 -13.03 -3.94 4.67
CA LEU A 302 -14.10 -3.06 4.19
C LEU A 302 -15.41 -3.29 4.95
N ALA A 303 -15.80 -4.56 5.17
CA ALA A 303 -17.01 -4.88 5.94
C ALA A 303 -16.89 -4.39 7.39
N ARG A 304 -15.71 -4.51 8.02
CA ARG A 304 -15.46 -3.93 9.34
C ARG A 304 -15.51 -2.40 9.33
N ALA A 305 -14.98 -1.76 8.30
CA ALA A 305 -15.04 -0.31 8.15
C ALA A 305 -16.48 0.22 7.96
N GLN A 306 -17.42 -0.62 7.54
CA GLN A 306 -18.85 -0.24 7.49
C GLN A 306 -19.57 -0.36 8.83
N ARG A 307 -18.98 -1.03 9.83
CA ARG A 307 -19.64 -1.19 11.13
C ARG A 307 -19.56 0.14 11.90
N PRO A 308 -20.66 0.58 12.54
CA PRO A 308 -20.62 1.74 13.42
C PRO A 308 -19.63 1.47 14.54
N VAL A 309 -18.71 2.40 14.78
CA VAL A 309 -17.79 2.35 15.90
C VAL A 309 -17.75 3.75 16.51
N ALA A 310 -17.83 3.80 17.84
CA ALA A 310 -17.84 5.04 18.62
C ALA A 310 -16.73 5.99 18.16
N SER A 311 -17.08 7.28 18.03
CA SER A 311 -16.10 8.27 17.63
C SER A 311 -15.02 8.41 18.70
N SER A 312 -13.76 8.43 18.27
CA SER A 312 -12.60 8.51 19.15
C SER A 312 -11.71 9.67 18.70
N PRO A 313 -11.39 10.63 19.59
CA PRO A 313 -10.51 11.74 19.26
C PRO A 313 -9.13 11.30 18.76
N LEU A 314 -8.65 10.14 19.26
CA LEU A 314 -7.39 9.55 18.82
C LEU A 314 -7.45 9.15 17.34
N TRP A 315 -8.50 8.41 16.96
CA TRP A 315 -8.69 7.95 15.58
C TRP A 315 -8.92 9.10 14.61
N GLN A 316 -9.62 10.15 15.02
CA GLN A 316 -9.78 11.35 14.20
C GLN A 316 -8.43 12.05 13.95
N LYS A 317 -7.63 12.24 15.01
CA LYS A 317 -6.28 12.84 14.89
C LYS A 317 -5.34 11.98 14.04
N LEU A 318 -5.37 10.66 14.22
CA LEU A 318 -4.56 9.73 13.45
C LEU A 318 -4.96 9.75 11.96
N SER A 319 -6.26 9.66 11.67
CA SER A 319 -6.77 9.69 10.29
C SER A 319 -6.40 10.98 9.56
N ARG A 320 -6.47 12.13 10.26
CA ARG A 320 -6.05 13.42 9.73
C ARG A 320 -4.55 13.49 9.41
N ARG A 321 -3.72 12.76 10.17
CA ARG A 321 -2.26 12.76 10.02
C ARG A 321 -1.75 11.68 9.08
N ALA A 322 -2.58 10.70 8.73
CA ALA A 322 -2.19 9.49 8.02
C ALA A 322 -1.42 9.79 6.72
N TYR A 323 -1.93 10.69 5.87
CA TYR A 323 -1.24 10.98 4.61
C TYR A 323 0.12 11.66 4.82
N ALA A 324 0.21 12.63 5.74
CA ALA A 324 1.48 13.25 6.11
C ALA A 324 2.47 12.26 6.72
N MET A 325 2.01 11.35 7.60
CA MET A 325 2.83 10.26 8.15
C MET A 325 3.39 9.39 7.03
N TYR A 326 2.54 8.98 6.08
CA TYR A 326 2.96 8.22 4.91
C TYR A 326 3.99 8.98 4.05
N VAL A 327 3.88 10.30 3.87
CA VAL A 327 4.88 11.05 3.09
C VAL A 327 6.24 11.08 3.79
N ILE A 328 6.27 11.27 5.11
CA ILE A 328 7.53 11.52 5.83
C ILE A 328 8.19 10.27 6.39
N HIS A 329 7.49 9.13 6.48
CA HIS A 329 7.94 7.97 7.28
C HIS A 329 9.33 7.41 6.98
N PRO A 330 9.90 7.47 5.75
CA PRO A 330 11.23 6.91 5.52
C PRO A 330 12.28 7.58 6.40
N LEU A 331 12.16 8.90 6.63
CA LEU A 331 13.13 9.66 7.38
C LEU A 331 13.16 9.25 8.88
N PRO A 332 12.04 9.25 9.64
CA PRO A 332 12.04 8.72 11.01
C PRO A 332 12.45 7.26 11.12
N VAL A 333 11.98 6.39 10.22
CA VAL A 333 12.32 4.95 10.25
C VAL A 333 13.83 4.75 10.13
N VAL A 334 14.44 5.38 9.13
CA VAL A 334 15.89 5.26 8.88
C VAL A 334 16.69 5.94 9.99
N ALA A 335 16.31 7.13 10.45
CA ALA A 335 17.01 7.83 11.51
C ALA A 335 17.03 7.03 12.82
N ILE A 336 15.88 6.46 13.23
CA ILE A 336 15.77 5.66 14.45
C ILE A 336 16.55 4.34 14.32
N ALA A 337 16.46 3.66 13.17
CA ALA A 337 17.24 2.46 12.91
C ALA A 337 18.75 2.74 12.98
N LEU A 338 19.23 3.81 12.34
CA LEU A 338 20.64 4.21 12.41
C LEU A 338 21.07 4.61 13.82
N ALA A 339 20.24 5.31 14.58
CA ALA A 339 20.53 5.70 15.96
C ALA A 339 20.64 4.50 16.90
N THR A 340 19.88 3.43 16.63
CA THR A 340 19.85 2.21 17.44
C THR A 340 20.72 1.08 16.88
N ARG A 341 21.50 1.33 15.81
CA ARG A 341 22.29 0.30 15.12
C ARG A 341 23.31 -0.40 16.03
N MET A 342 23.89 0.32 16.99
CA MET A 342 24.89 -0.21 17.92
C MET A 342 24.29 -0.96 19.11
N VAL A 343 22.96 -0.92 19.29
CA VAL A 343 22.28 -1.64 20.37
C VAL A 343 22.12 -3.11 19.97
N PRO A 344 22.78 -4.07 20.65
CA PRO A 344 22.65 -5.48 20.33
C PRO A 344 21.28 -5.98 20.79
N ALA A 345 20.46 -6.45 19.85
CA ALA A 345 19.16 -7.06 20.15
C ALA A 345 18.70 -7.95 18.98
N PRO A 346 17.84 -8.95 19.24
CA PRO A 346 17.24 -9.77 18.18
C PRO A 346 16.46 -8.93 17.16
N ALA A 347 16.50 -9.32 15.89
CA ALA A 347 15.88 -8.58 14.79
C ALA A 347 14.38 -8.28 15.01
N LEU A 348 13.62 -9.23 15.56
CA LEU A 348 12.19 -9.05 15.85
C LEU A 348 11.94 -8.01 16.95
N VAL A 349 12.82 -7.92 17.95
CA VAL A 349 12.75 -6.91 19.01
C VAL A 349 13.03 -5.54 18.42
N LYS A 350 14.10 -5.41 17.62
CA LYS A 350 14.42 -4.14 16.94
C LYS A 350 13.30 -3.72 15.99
N PHE A 351 12.74 -4.64 15.21
CA PHE A 351 11.56 -4.41 14.37
C PHE A 351 10.38 -3.82 15.16
N ALA A 352 10.00 -4.45 16.28
CA ALA A 352 8.87 -4.00 17.08
C ALA A 352 9.12 -2.62 17.70
N VAL A 353 10.30 -2.42 18.29
CA VAL A 353 10.68 -1.17 18.97
C VAL A 353 10.83 -0.03 17.96
N VAL A 354 11.64 -0.20 16.92
CA VAL A 354 11.87 0.82 15.90
C VAL A 354 10.60 1.14 15.13
N GLY A 355 9.77 0.14 14.81
CA GLY A 355 8.49 0.37 14.14
C GLY A 355 7.53 1.20 14.99
N SER A 356 7.46 0.90 16.29
CA SER A 356 6.61 1.63 17.25
C SER A 356 7.10 3.07 17.46
N LEU A 357 8.40 3.26 17.70
CA LEU A 357 9.01 4.59 17.84
C LEU A 357 8.84 5.40 16.56
N SER A 358 8.99 4.78 15.39
CA SER A 358 8.76 5.43 14.10
C SER A 358 7.32 5.88 13.91
N CYS A 359 6.34 5.06 14.32
CA CYS A 359 4.93 5.46 14.30
C CYS A 359 4.68 6.70 15.17
N ILE A 360 5.24 6.72 16.38
CA ILE A 360 5.11 7.86 17.32
C ILE A 360 5.78 9.11 16.73
N ALA A 361 7.03 8.98 16.25
CA ALA A 361 7.76 10.09 15.64
C ALA A 361 7.01 10.64 14.41
N CYS A 362 6.54 9.78 13.51
CA CYS A 362 5.74 10.18 12.36
C CYS A 362 4.46 10.91 12.80
N TYR A 363 3.76 10.38 13.81
CA TYR A 363 2.52 10.99 14.32
C TYR A 363 2.77 12.39 14.90
N LEU A 364 3.85 12.58 15.66
CA LEU A 364 4.22 13.87 16.25
C LEU A 364 4.66 14.88 15.17
N ILE A 365 5.57 14.48 14.28
CA ILE A 365 6.08 15.33 13.20
C ILE A 365 4.95 15.73 12.24
N ALA A 366 4.11 14.78 11.80
CA ALA A 366 2.93 15.07 10.98
C ALA A 366 1.97 16.04 11.69
N GLY A 367 1.81 15.89 13.01
CA GLY A 367 1.03 16.83 13.81
C GLY A 367 1.57 18.26 13.81
N ALA A 368 2.90 18.42 13.83
CA ALA A 368 3.56 19.72 13.75
C ALA A 368 3.46 20.32 12.34
N LEU A 369 3.75 19.51 11.31
CA LEU A 369 3.69 19.92 9.90
C LEU A 369 2.29 20.42 9.51
N LEU A 370 1.22 19.76 9.96
CA LEU A 370 -0.15 20.15 9.67
C LEU A 370 -0.62 21.44 10.40
N ARG A 371 0.21 22.04 11.27
CA ARG A 371 -0.04 23.39 11.79
C ARG A 371 0.32 24.47 10.78
N LEU A 372 1.19 24.17 9.81
CA LEU A 372 1.58 25.09 8.75
C LEU A 372 0.43 25.20 7.72
N PRO A 373 -0.12 26.40 7.45
CA PRO A 373 -1.29 26.55 6.59
C PRO A 373 -1.09 26.02 5.16
N GLY A 374 0.10 26.20 4.59
CA GLY A 374 0.43 25.70 3.25
C GLY A 374 0.46 24.17 3.18
N VAL A 375 1.09 23.54 4.17
CA VAL A 375 1.20 22.08 4.25
C VAL A 375 -0.17 21.44 4.47
N ARG A 376 -1.00 22.00 5.35
CA ARG A 376 -2.36 21.51 5.63
C ARG A 376 -3.30 21.56 4.42
N ARG A 377 -3.05 22.45 3.45
CA ARG A 377 -3.83 22.48 2.19
C ARG A 377 -3.46 21.35 1.24
N VAL A 378 -2.23 20.86 1.36
CA VAL A 378 -1.64 19.83 0.50
C VAL A 378 -1.82 18.43 1.07
N LEU A 379 -1.50 18.23 2.36
CA LEU A 379 -1.45 16.94 3.06
C LEU A 379 -2.72 16.58 3.84
#